data_AF-A0A553EAV4-F1
#
_entry.id   AF-A0A553EAV4-F1
#
_cell.length_a   1.000
_cell.length_b   1.000
_cell.length_c   1.000
_cell.angle_alpha   90.00
_cell.angle_beta   90.00
_cell.angle_gamma   90.00
#
_symmetry.space_group_name_H-M   'P 1'
#
loop_
_entity.id
_entity.type
_entity.pdbx_description
1 polymer ?
#
loop_
_entity_poly.entity_id
_entity_poly.type
_entity_poly.pdbx_seq_one_letter_code
_entity_poly.pdbx_strand_id
1 'polypeptide(L)'
;MGNITENKLNTVIIAADLTAINASITTITAKLPAGSLTEDQRGGLKAIDVTNKVFVEDVIIEMGVSGTGIIPAFINQAFIQNDLTLFQQLDVLDASISNLCQKIADLKRICGDEAYTAALAVYRIYDGANQAGVPGAKQAYDKLKSRFDAQGNAGRKTDPPIV
;
A
#
# COMPACT_ATOMS: atom_id res chain seq x y z
N MET A 1 -19.28 -19.44 0.90
CA MET A 1 -19.88 -18.18 1.40
C MET A 1 -19.65 -18.14 2.89
N GLY A 2 -19.05 -17.07 3.41
CA GLY A 2 -18.88 -16.88 4.85
C GLY A 2 -20.24 -16.85 5.56
N ASN A 3 -20.28 -17.23 6.82
CA ASN A 3 -21.49 -17.14 7.61
C ASN A 3 -21.91 -15.66 7.70
N ILE A 4 -23.15 -15.32 7.31
CA ILE A 4 -23.65 -13.94 7.27
C ILE A 4 -23.67 -13.25 8.65
N THR A 5 -23.55 -14.02 9.73
CA THR A 5 -23.48 -13.52 11.10
C THR A 5 -22.05 -13.45 11.65
N GLU A 6 -21.05 -13.86 10.86
CA GLU A 6 -19.65 -13.85 11.28
C GLU A 6 -19.04 -12.47 11.02
N ASN A 7 -18.38 -11.91 12.04
CA ASN A 7 -17.64 -10.65 12.00
C ASN A 7 -16.34 -10.85 12.77
N LYS A 8 -15.24 -11.05 12.04
CA LYS A 8 -13.95 -11.48 12.59
C LYS A 8 -13.16 -10.32 13.16
N LEU A 9 -13.23 -9.15 12.54
CA LEU A 9 -12.42 -8.01 12.98
C LEU A 9 -13.12 -7.15 14.03
N ASN A 10 -14.46 -7.08 14.04
CA ASN A 10 -15.34 -6.38 15.00
C ASN A 10 -14.66 -5.40 16.00
N THR A 11 -13.92 -4.43 15.48
CA THR A 11 -13.14 -3.49 16.28
C THR A 11 -12.91 -2.22 15.51
N VAL A 12 -12.56 -1.16 16.23
CA VAL A 12 -12.15 0.12 15.67
C VAL A 12 -10.82 0.51 16.27
N ILE A 13 -9.94 1.09 15.45
CA ILE A 13 -8.73 1.72 15.97
C ILE A 13 -9.18 2.94 16.79
N ILE A 14 -8.79 2.99 18.06
CA ILE A 14 -9.13 4.11 18.92
C ILE A 14 -8.38 5.38 18.49
N ALA A 15 -8.94 6.54 18.82
CA ALA A 15 -8.39 7.83 18.38
C ALA A 15 -6.92 8.03 18.78
N ALA A 16 -6.55 7.62 20.01
CA ALA A 16 -5.16 7.73 20.50
C ALA A 16 -4.18 6.92 19.64
N ASP A 17 -4.52 5.68 19.30
CA ASP A 17 -3.69 4.80 18.48
C ASP A 17 -3.60 5.31 17.04
N LEU A 18 -4.71 5.82 16.49
CA LEU A 18 -4.70 6.42 15.15
C LEU A 18 -3.79 7.65 15.09
N THR A 19 -3.78 8.48 16.13
CA THR A 19 -2.84 9.60 16.26
C THR A 19 -1.39 9.11 16.33
N ALA A 20 -1.11 8.08 17.14
CA ALA A 20 0.23 7.51 17.28
C ALA A 20 0.76 6.91 15.97
N ILE A 21 -0.10 6.22 15.22
CA ILE A 21 0.24 5.66 13.90
C ILE A 21 0.59 6.79 12.93
N ASN A 22 -0.25 7.84 12.83
CA ASN A 22 0.01 8.97 11.94
C ASN A 22 1.27 9.77 12.32
N ALA A 23 1.54 9.92 13.62
CA ALA A 23 2.77 10.52 14.11
C ALA A 23 4.00 9.68 13.74
N SER A 24 3.89 8.35 13.80
CA SER A 24 4.96 7.43 13.40
C SER A 24 5.25 7.50 11.91
N ILE A 25 4.21 7.57 11.06
CA ILE A 25 4.36 7.78 9.61
C ILE A 25 5.12 9.08 9.34
N THR A 26 4.70 10.19 9.97
CA THR A 26 5.40 11.48 9.85
C THR A 26 6.86 11.38 10.29
N THR A 27 7.11 10.66 11.39
CA THR A 27 8.47 10.46 11.93
C THR A 27 9.34 9.67 10.97
N ILE A 28 8.83 8.58 10.39
CA ILE A 28 9.55 7.78 9.40
C ILE A 28 9.91 8.64 8.19
N THR A 29 8.93 9.36 7.62
CA THR A 29 9.15 10.25 6.47
C THR A 29 10.21 11.31 6.76
N ALA A 30 10.20 11.91 7.95
CA ALA A 30 11.17 12.94 8.34
C ALA A 30 12.61 12.40 8.56
N LYS A 31 12.79 11.08 8.69
CA LYS A 31 14.11 10.45 8.84
C LYS A 31 14.73 10.03 7.51
N LEU A 32 13.95 10.00 6.43
CA LEU A 32 14.45 9.71 5.10
C LEU A 32 15.15 10.93 4.49
N PRO A 33 16.17 10.73 3.65
CA PRO A 33 16.82 11.84 2.93
C PRO A 33 15.82 12.52 1.98
N ALA A 34 16.02 13.82 1.73
CA ALA A 34 15.19 14.56 0.80
C ALA A 34 15.40 14.08 -0.64
N GLY A 35 14.32 13.82 -1.36
CA GLY A 35 14.34 13.44 -2.77
C GLY A 35 12.98 12.93 -3.25
N SER A 36 12.67 13.16 -4.52
CA SER A 36 11.47 12.63 -5.18
C SER A 36 11.69 12.53 -6.68
N LEU A 37 11.00 11.59 -7.33
CA LEU A 37 11.05 11.40 -8.77
C LEU A 37 9.69 11.69 -9.39
N THR A 38 9.68 12.37 -10.54
CA THR A 38 8.53 12.38 -11.45
C THR A 38 8.38 11.01 -12.14
N GLU A 39 7.23 10.75 -12.76
CA GLU A 39 7.02 9.52 -13.55
C GLU A 39 8.07 9.37 -14.65
N ASP A 40 8.37 10.44 -15.38
CA ASP A 40 9.40 10.45 -16.42
C ASP A 40 10.80 10.13 -15.88
N GLN A 41 11.15 10.67 -14.71
CA GLN A 41 12.44 10.41 -14.08
C GLN A 41 12.57 8.95 -13.65
N ARG A 42 11.48 8.33 -13.18
CA ARG A 42 11.51 6.94 -12.70
C ARG A 42 11.91 5.96 -13.79
N GLY A 43 11.47 6.17 -15.03
CA GLY A 43 11.85 5.33 -16.18
C GLY A 43 13.24 5.61 -16.76
N GLY A 44 13.80 6.80 -16.50
CA GLY A 44 15.09 7.23 -17.07
C GLY A 44 16.32 6.89 -16.23
N LEU A 45 16.14 6.61 -14.94
CA LEU A 45 17.26 6.30 -14.03
C LEU A 45 17.72 4.84 -14.15
N LYS A 46 18.99 4.60 -13.84
CA LYS A 46 19.55 3.24 -13.77
C LYS A 46 19.05 2.54 -12.51
N ALA A 47 18.61 1.31 -12.67
CA ALA A 47 18.25 0.44 -11.55
C ALA A 47 19.45 -0.43 -11.13
N ILE A 48 19.49 -0.78 -9.85
CA ILE A 48 20.41 -1.79 -9.32
C ILE A 48 19.66 -3.12 -9.19
N ASP A 49 20.25 -4.18 -9.73
CA ASP A 49 19.85 -5.57 -9.56
C ASP A 49 20.98 -6.37 -8.88
N VAL A 50 20.76 -7.66 -8.65
CA VAL A 50 21.75 -8.52 -7.97
C VAL A 50 23.10 -8.55 -8.72
N THR A 51 23.08 -8.53 -10.06
CA THR A 51 24.28 -8.67 -10.89
C THR A 51 25.08 -7.38 -10.91
N ASN A 52 24.43 -6.24 -11.19
CA ASN A 52 25.13 -4.98 -11.29
C ASN A 52 25.51 -4.41 -9.90
N LYS A 53 24.84 -4.85 -8.82
CA LYS A 53 25.25 -4.55 -7.45
C LYS A 53 26.66 -5.07 -7.16
N VAL A 54 26.93 -6.34 -7.48
CA VAL A 54 28.25 -6.96 -7.28
C VAL A 54 29.30 -6.20 -8.08
N PHE A 55 28.97 -5.77 -9.31
CA PHE A 55 29.86 -4.93 -10.09
C PHE A 55 30.19 -3.59 -9.38
N VAL A 56 29.20 -2.91 -8.79
CA VAL A 56 29.46 -1.68 -8.03
C VAL A 56 30.32 -1.94 -6.79
N GLU A 57 30.09 -3.05 -6.09
CA GLU A 57 30.90 -3.49 -4.94
C GLU A 57 32.37 -3.72 -5.35
N ASP A 58 32.61 -4.44 -6.45
CA ASP A 58 33.95 -4.69 -6.99
C ASP A 58 34.63 -3.39 -7.43
N VAL A 59 33.89 -2.47 -8.09
CA VAL A 59 34.43 -1.15 -8.46
C VAL A 59 34.90 -0.38 -7.24
N ILE A 60 34.11 -0.36 -6.15
CA ILE A 60 34.51 0.31 -4.92
C ILE A 60 35.78 -0.35 -4.35
N ILE A 61 35.88 -1.68 -4.36
CA ILE A 61 37.07 -2.39 -3.88
C ILE A 61 38.31 -2.00 -4.70
N GLU A 62 38.22 -2.07 -6.03
CA GLU A 62 39.35 -1.79 -6.92
C GLU A 62 39.80 -0.33 -6.86
N MET A 63 38.87 0.62 -6.68
CA MET A 63 39.21 2.02 -6.44
C MET A 63 40.11 2.19 -5.20
N GLY A 64 39.91 1.38 -4.16
CA GLY A 64 40.73 1.40 -2.94
C GLY A 64 42.06 0.65 -3.06
N VAL A 65 42.08 -0.46 -3.82
CA VAL A 65 43.28 -1.32 -3.96
C VAL A 65 44.26 -0.77 -4.99
N SER A 66 43.77 -0.47 -6.19
CA SER A 66 44.59 -0.13 -7.36
C SER A 66 44.33 1.28 -7.89
N GLY A 67 43.33 1.99 -7.37
CA GLY A 67 42.88 3.27 -7.93
C GLY A 67 43.84 4.45 -7.78
N THR A 68 44.85 4.37 -6.91
CA THR A 68 45.81 5.48 -6.69
C THR A 68 46.60 5.79 -7.96
N GLY A 69 46.46 7.01 -8.49
CA GLY A 69 47.12 7.44 -9.73
C GLY A 69 46.42 7.01 -11.02
N ILE A 70 45.41 6.14 -10.94
CA ILE A 70 44.56 5.71 -12.07
C ILE A 70 43.27 6.51 -12.10
N ILE A 71 42.60 6.60 -10.94
CA ILE A 71 41.31 7.28 -10.81
C ILE A 71 41.55 8.78 -10.67
N PRO A 72 40.89 9.62 -11.49
CA PRO A 72 41.00 11.06 -11.35
C PRO A 72 40.52 11.53 -9.96
N ALA A 73 41.24 12.49 -9.38
CA ALA A 73 40.97 12.98 -8.02
C ALA A 73 39.56 13.60 -7.81
N PHE A 74 38.85 13.95 -8.88
CA PHE A 74 37.48 14.47 -8.80
C PHE A 74 36.42 13.36 -8.65
N ILE A 75 36.77 12.09 -8.85
CA ILE A 75 35.88 10.96 -8.58
C ILE A 75 36.07 10.55 -7.12
N ASN A 76 34.97 10.61 -6.35
CA ASN A 76 35.00 10.31 -4.92
C ASN A 76 34.40 8.92 -4.64
N GLN A 77 35.26 7.97 -4.25
CA GLN A 77 34.86 6.61 -3.86
C GLN A 77 33.83 6.61 -2.72
N ALA A 78 33.94 7.54 -1.77
CA ALA A 78 33.02 7.61 -0.63
C ALA A 78 31.58 7.93 -1.06
N PHE A 79 31.38 8.67 -2.15
CA PHE A 79 30.04 8.97 -2.65
C PHE A 79 29.37 7.70 -3.20
N ILE A 80 30.10 6.91 -4.00
CA ILE A 80 29.60 5.65 -4.54
C ILE A 80 29.28 4.66 -3.39
N GLN A 81 30.16 4.58 -2.39
CA GLN A 81 29.94 3.75 -1.21
C GLN A 81 28.70 4.19 -0.41
N ASN A 82 28.52 5.49 -0.20
CA ASN A 82 27.36 6.01 0.53
C ASN A 82 26.05 5.72 -0.21
N ASP A 83 26.03 5.91 -1.53
CA ASP A 83 24.84 5.64 -2.36
C ASP A 83 24.48 4.16 -2.36
N LEU A 84 25.46 3.26 -2.52
CA LEU A 84 25.25 1.82 -2.43
C LEU A 84 24.75 1.40 -1.05
N THR A 85 25.32 1.98 0.02
CA THR A 85 24.91 1.69 1.40
C THR A 85 23.48 2.14 1.65
N LEU A 86 23.12 3.36 1.22
CA LEU A 86 21.76 3.88 1.32
C LEU A 86 20.78 3.02 0.52
N PHE A 87 21.13 2.61 -0.69
CA PHE A 87 20.31 1.70 -1.51
C PHE A 87 19.97 0.41 -0.74
N GLN A 88 20.96 -0.23 -0.13
CA GLN A 88 20.75 -1.46 0.67
C GLN A 88 19.88 -1.21 1.90
N GLN A 89 20.05 -0.08 2.58
CA GLN A 89 19.23 0.30 3.73
C GLN A 89 17.77 0.54 3.32
N LEU A 90 17.56 1.21 2.19
CA LEU A 90 16.23 1.47 1.64
C LEU A 90 15.52 0.17 1.21
N ASP A 91 16.25 -0.79 0.65
CA ASP A 91 15.70 -2.10 0.26
C ASP A 91 15.10 -2.86 1.47
N VAL A 92 15.80 -2.87 2.60
CA VAL A 92 15.31 -3.49 3.85
C VAL A 92 14.09 -2.75 4.42
N LEU A 93 14.10 -1.42 4.36
CA LEU A 93 12.96 -0.60 4.79
C LEU A 93 11.74 -0.81 3.91
N ASP A 94 11.94 -0.87 2.60
CA ASP A 94 10.88 -1.10 1.61
C ASP A 94 10.18 -2.44 1.84
N ALA A 95 10.94 -3.52 2.05
CA ALA A 95 10.38 -4.82 2.41
C ALA A 95 9.52 -4.76 3.69
N SER A 96 9.96 -4.02 4.71
CA SER A 96 9.25 -3.88 5.98
C SER A 96 7.95 -3.08 5.84
N ILE A 97 8.00 -1.96 5.10
CA ILE A 97 6.84 -1.11 4.84
C ILE A 97 5.84 -1.81 3.92
N SER A 98 6.32 -2.53 2.89
CA SER A 98 5.48 -3.32 2.00
C SER A 98 4.67 -4.39 2.74
N ASN A 99 5.27 -5.07 3.71
CA ASN A 99 4.54 -6.01 4.58
C ASN A 99 3.45 -5.32 5.42
N LEU A 100 3.73 -4.12 5.94
CA LEU A 100 2.74 -3.32 6.65
C LEU A 100 1.59 -2.89 5.72
N CYS A 101 1.90 -2.43 4.51
CA CYS A 101 0.92 -2.09 3.48
C CYS A 101 0.02 -3.29 3.16
N GLN A 102 0.60 -4.48 2.98
CA GLN A 102 -0.16 -5.71 2.74
C GLN A 102 -1.10 -6.02 3.90
N LYS A 103 -0.62 -5.95 5.15
CA LYS A 103 -1.47 -6.16 6.34
C LYS A 103 -2.65 -5.18 6.37
N ILE A 104 -2.42 -3.90 6.09
CA ILE A 104 -3.49 -2.89 6.04
C ILE A 104 -4.49 -3.22 4.91
N ALA A 105 -4.00 -3.63 3.74
CA ALA A 105 -4.84 -4.02 2.61
C ALA A 105 -5.72 -5.23 2.95
N ASP A 106 -5.17 -6.25 3.62
CA ASP A 106 -5.89 -7.45 4.05
C ASP A 106 -6.98 -7.09 5.07
N LEU A 107 -6.65 -6.29 6.09
CA LEU A 107 -7.63 -5.83 7.09
C LEU A 107 -8.76 -5.02 6.45
N LYS A 108 -8.42 -4.11 5.53
CA LYS A 108 -9.43 -3.36 4.75
C LYS A 108 -10.32 -4.29 3.94
N ARG A 109 -9.74 -5.33 3.32
CA ARG A 109 -10.50 -6.29 2.52
C ARG A 109 -11.46 -7.11 3.38
N ILE A 110 -11.00 -7.58 4.55
CA ILE A 110 -11.83 -8.32 5.51
C ILE A 110 -12.98 -7.44 6.00
N CYS A 111 -12.70 -6.25 6.52
CA CYS A 111 -13.73 -5.32 7.00
C CYS A 111 -14.74 -4.97 5.89
N GLY A 112 -14.26 -4.77 4.66
CA GLY A 112 -15.11 -4.47 3.50
C GLY A 112 -16.02 -5.63 3.12
N ASP A 113 -15.49 -6.85 3.09
CA ASP A 113 -16.26 -8.07 2.78
C ASP A 113 -17.35 -8.33 3.84
N GLU A 114 -16.99 -8.21 5.13
CA GLU A 114 -17.92 -8.41 6.25
C GLU A 114 -19.04 -7.37 6.24
N ALA A 115 -18.69 -6.08 6.14
CA ALA A 115 -19.67 -5.00 6.11
C ALA A 115 -20.59 -5.12 4.90
N TYR A 116 -20.04 -5.42 3.71
CA TYR A 116 -20.82 -5.50 2.49
C TYR A 116 -21.73 -6.74 2.47
N THR A 117 -21.23 -7.89 2.91
CA THR A 117 -22.03 -9.12 3.02
C THR A 117 -23.23 -8.93 3.95
N ALA A 118 -23.01 -8.32 5.12
CA ALA A 118 -24.09 -7.99 6.05
C ALA A 118 -25.10 -7.01 5.43
N ALA A 119 -24.61 -5.96 4.74
CA ALA A 119 -25.48 -5.00 4.06
C ALA A 119 -26.35 -5.63 2.96
N LEU A 120 -25.79 -6.58 2.19
CA LEU A 120 -26.55 -7.33 1.17
C LEU A 120 -27.64 -8.21 1.80
N ALA A 121 -27.36 -8.85 2.93
CA ALA A 121 -28.36 -9.62 3.67
C ALA A 121 -29.50 -8.72 4.15
N VAL A 122 -29.18 -7.57 4.74
CA VAL A 122 -30.17 -6.57 5.19
C VAL A 122 -31.01 -6.04 4.02
N TYR A 123 -30.40 -5.75 2.87
CA TYR A 123 -31.13 -5.31 1.68
C TYR A 123 -32.17 -6.35 1.24
N ARG A 124 -31.79 -7.64 1.18
CA ARG A 124 -32.71 -8.74 0.82
C ARG A 124 -33.84 -8.92 1.83
N ILE A 125 -33.58 -8.69 3.11
CA ILE A 125 -34.62 -8.70 4.16
C ILE A 125 -35.63 -7.58 3.91
N TYR A 126 -35.18 -6.36 3.58
CA TYR A 126 -36.08 -5.25 3.24
C TYR A 126 -36.87 -5.49 1.96
N ASP A 127 -36.28 -6.13 0.95
CA ASP A 127 -36.98 -6.55 -0.27
C ASP A 127 -38.10 -7.55 0.06
N GLY A 128 -37.79 -8.63 0.77
CA GLY A 128 -38.79 -9.61 1.20
C GLY A 128 -39.89 -9.00 2.08
N ALA A 129 -39.54 -8.11 3.01
CA ALA A 129 -40.50 -7.41 3.85
C ALA A 129 -41.41 -6.46 3.06
N ASN A 130 -40.87 -5.77 2.05
CA ASN A 130 -41.65 -4.94 1.13
C ASN A 130 -42.64 -5.80 0.31
N GLN A 131 -42.20 -6.94 -0.22
CA GLN A 131 -43.06 -7.86 -0.98
C GLN A 131 -44.16 -8.47 -0.09
N ALA A 132 -43.88 -8.74 1.18
CA ALA A 132 -44.85 -9.22 2.16
C ALA A 132 -45.80 -8.13 2.70
N GLY A 133 -45.65 -6.87 2.27
CA GLY A 133 -46.51 -5.76 2.70
C GLY A 133 -46.24 -5.29 4.14
N VAL A 134 -45.05 -5.55 4.70
CA VAL A 134 -44.69 -5.11 6.05
C VAL A 134 -44.68 -3.57 6.11
N PRO A 135 -45.47 -2.94 7.00
CA PRO A 135 -45.50 -1.48 7.14
C PRO A 135 -44.10 -0.89 7.35
N GLY A 136 -43.76 0.16 6.61
CA GLY A 136 -42.47 0.86 6.71
C GLY A 136 -41.32 0.23 5.91
N ALA A 137 -41.45 -0.99 5.39
CA ALA A 137 -40.38 -1.64 4.62
C ALA A 137 -40.15 -1.00 3.23
N LYS A 138 -41.22 -0.51 2.59
CA LYS A 138 -41.16 0.07 1.24
C LYS A 138 -40.17 1.22 1.11
N GLN A 139 -40.19 2.18 2.04
CA GLN A 139 -39.32 3.36 1.98
C GLN A 139 -37.84 2.97 2.09
N ALA A 140 -37.51 2.04 3.00
CA ALA A 140 -36.15 1.55 3.16
C ALA A 140 -35.69 0.74 1.94
N TYR A 141 -36.55 -0.14 1.42
CA TYR A 141 -36.27 -0.90 0.20
C TYR A 141 -36.01 0.00 -1.00
N ASP A 142 -36.90 0.97 -1.30
CA ASP A 142 -36.77 1.85 -2.46
C ASP A 142 -35.45 2.65 -2.42
N LYS A 143 -35.05 3.13 -1.23
CA LYS A 143 -33.77 3.83 -1.02
C LYS A 143 -32.57 2.91 -1.28
N LEU A 144 -32.57 1.71 -0.72
CA LEU A 144 -31.47 0.76 -0.88
C LEU A 144 -31.37 0.22 -2.31
N LYS A 145 -32.51 -0.07 -2.94
CA LYS A 145 -32.61 -0.50 -4.34
C LYS A 145 -31.96 0.52 -5.28
N SER A 146 -32.28 1.81 -5.13
CA SER A 146 -31.66 2.87 -5.94
C SER A 146 -30.14 2.88 -5.85
N ARG A 147 -29.58 2.61 -4.67
CA ARG A 147 -28.12 2.50 -4.47
C ARG A 147 -27.56 1.20 -5.03
N PHE A 148 -28.25 0.09 -4.86
CA PHE A 148 -27.85 -1.23 -5.36
C PHE A 148 -27.82 -1.26 -6.89
N ASP A 149 -28.87 -0.78 -7.56
CA ASP A 149 -28.95 -0.72 -9.02
C ASP A 149 -27.86 0.18 -9.62
N ALA A 150 -27.50 1.27 -8.93
CA ALA A 150 -26.44 2.18 -9.37
C ALA A 150 -25.04 1.56 -9.33
N GLN A 151 -24.84 0.42 -8.66
CA GLN A 151 -23.55 -0.28 -8.61
C GLN A 151 -23.17 -0.91 -9.95
N GLY A 152 -24.15 -1.25 -10.80
CA GLY A 152 -23.94 -1.98 -12.07
C GLY A 152 -23.34 -1.17 -13.22
N ASN A 153 -23.29 0.17 -13.13
CA ASN A 153 -22.81 1.06 -14.20
C ASN A 153 -21.44 1.71 -13.93
N ALA A 154 -20.86 1.54 -12.74
CA ALA A 154 -19.49 1.94 -12.46
C ALA A 154 -18.60 0.72 -12.69
N GLY A 155 -17.96 0.64 -13.85
CA GLY A 155 -17.19 -0.50 -14.30
C GLY A 155 -16.23 -1.04 -13.25
N ARG A 156 -15.99 -2.36 -13.31
CA ARG A 156 -14.77 -2.99 -12.84
C ARG A 156 -13.57 -2.22 -13.40
N LYS A 157 -13.14 -1.16 -12.74
CA LYS A 157 -11.75 -0.75 -12.80
C LYS A 157 -11.05 -1.79 -11.93
N THR A 158 -10.39 -2.72 -12.60
CA THR A 158 -9.33 -3.52 -12.00
C THR A 158 -8.47 -2.59 -11.15
N ASP A 159 -8.31 -2.93 -9.87
CA ASP A 159 -7.37 -2.23 -9.00
C ASP A 159 -6.03 -2.11 -9.76
N PRO A 160 -5.40 -0.92 -9.80
CA PRO A 160 -4.07 -0.80 -10.36
C PRO A 160 -3.14 -1.76 -9.59
N PRO A 161 -2.17 -2.41 -10.25
CA PRO A 161 -1.12 -3.10 -9.52
C PRO A 161 -0.46 -2.11 -8.57
N ILE A 162 -0.18 -2.56 -7.36
CA ILE A 162 0.48 -1.79 -6.32
C ILE A 162 1.80 -1.28 -6.92
N VAL A 163 1.90 0.05 -7.07
CA VAL A 163 3.12 0.76 -7.47
C VAL A 163 3.93 1.06 -6.22
#